data_AF-A0A955TUP9-F1
#
_entry.id   AF-A0A955TUP9-F1
#
_cell.length_a   1.000
_cell.length_b   1.000
_cell.length_c   1.000
_cell.angle_alpha   90.00
_cell.angle_beta   90.00
_cell.angle_gamma   90.00
#
_symmetry.space_group_name_H-M   'P 1'
#
loop_
_entity.id
_entity.type
_entity.pdbx_description
1 polymer ?
#
loop_
_entity_poly.entity_id
_entity_poly.type
_entity_poly.pdbx_seq_one_letter_code
_entity_poly.pdbx_strand_id
1 'polypeptide(L)'
;MVIAEELRRLGYGEAISPLIKRISPVRRSATAGWGNRPSVEEHYQTLEVERDIFQPQKITLIDDVLTKGSTVFACALRLYEQFPEAEIRAFALFRTQGYIPNIETFIDPSSGIISYNKIADSVNRNP
;
A
#
# COMPACT_ATOMS: atom_id res chain seq x y z
N MET A 1 -1.23 -14.90 2.88
CA MET A 1 -0.32 -14.01 3.64
C MET A 1 -0.79 -14.01 5.08
N VAL A 2 0.07 -14.37 6.03
CA VAL A 2 -0.31 -14.66 7.43
C VAL A 2 -1.10 -13.53 8.08
N ILE A 3 -0.71 -12.26 7.85
CA ILE A 3 -1.41 -11.09 8.42
C ILE A 3 -2.85 -11.00 7.90
N ALA A 4 -3.07 -11.16 6.59
CA ALA A 4 -4.41 -11.08 6.01
C ALA A 4 -5.32 -12.23 6.49
N GLU A 5 -4.75 -13.43 6.60
CA GLU A 5 -5.45 -14.61 7.12
C GLU A 5 -5.88 -14.40 8.58
N GLU A 6 -5.02 -13.84 9.40
CA GLU A 6 -5.31 -13.56 10.81
C GLU A 6 -6.35 -12.44 10.97
N LEU A 7 -6.24 -11.36 10.20
CA LEU A 7 -7.25 -10.29 10.19
C LEU A 7 -8.64 -10.83 9.81
N ARG A 8 -8.71 -11.71 8.80
CA ARG A 8 -9.96 -12.39 8.43
C ARG A 8 -10.46 -13.32 9.54
N ARG A 9 -9.57 -14.10 10.17
CA ARG A 9 -9.91 -15.00 11.27
C ARG A 9 -10.52 -14.26 12.46
N LEU A 10 -10.05 -13.03 12.72
CA LEU A 10 -10.57 -12.14 13.76
C LEU A 10 -11.82 -11.35 13.34
N GLY A 11 -12.29 -11.49 12.10
CA GLY A 11 -13.52 -10.86 11.60
C GLY A 11 -13.33 -9.45 11.02
N TYR A 12 -12.10 -9.00 10.77
CA TYR A 12 -11.82 -7.67 10.21
C TYR A 12 -11.97 -7.58 8.69
N GLY A 13 -12.23 -8.71 8.02
CA GLY A 13 -12.49 -8.75 6.58
C GLY A 13 -13.32 -9.98 6.22
N GLU A 14 -14.14 -9.84 5.18
CA GLU A 14 -15.04 -10.90 4.71
C GLU A 14 -14.29 -11.95 3.89
N ALA A 15 -13.43 -11.51 2.98
CA ALA A 15 -12.66 -12.36 2.07
C ALA A 15 -11.24 -11.81 1.86
N ILE A 16 -10.34 -12.70 1.46
CA ILE A 16 -8.99 -12.36 1.00
C ILE A 16 -8.95 -12.68 -0.49
N SER A 17 -8.73 -11.66 -1.32
CA SER A 17 -8.66 -11.81 -2.78
C SER A 17 -7.35 -11.19 -3.30
N PRO A 18 -6.60 -11.87 -4.18
CA PRO A 18 -5.36 -11.35 -4.75
C PRO A 18 -5.64 -10.37 -5.90
N LEU A 19 -6.38 -9.30 -5.63
CA LEU A 19 -6.87 -8.35 -6.65
C LEU A 19 -5.75 -7.65 -7.45
N ILE A 20 -4.51 -7.66 -6.99
CA ILE A 20 -3.39 -7.00 -7.66
C ILE A 20 -2.27 -8.00 -7.86
N LYS A 21 -1.78 -8.07 -9.11
CA LYS A 21 -0.57 -8.81 -9.46
C LYS A 21 0.49 -7.88 -10.02
N ARG A 22 1.76 -8.24 -9.78
CA ARG A 22 2.89 -7.58 -10.42
C ARG A 22 3.23 -8.32 -11.71
N ILE A 23 3.19 -7.61 -12.84
CA ILE A 23 3.40 -8.17 -14.19
C ILE A 23 4.83 -8.00 -14.69
N SER A 24 5.61 -7.11 -14.07
CA SER A 24 7.02 -6.89 -14.39
C SER A 24 7.83 -6.50 -13.15
N PRO A 25 9.13 -6.82 -13.10
CA PRO A 25 9.94 -6.48 -11.95
C PRO A 25 10.12 -4.96 -11.80
N VAL A 26 10.14 -4.50 -10.56
CA VAL A 26 10.53 -3.13 -10.20
C VAL A 26 11.75 -3.19 -9.29
N ARG A 27 12.64 -2.20 -9.36
CA ARG A 27 13.81 -2.14 -8.50
C ARG A 27 13.39 -2.16 -7.02
N ARG A 28 14.09 -2.91 -6.18
CA ARG A 28 13.78 -2.98 -4.74
C ARG A 28 14.09 -1.66 -4.06
N SER A 29 13.08 -1.00 -3.49
CA SER A 29 13.20 0.30 -2.80
C SER A 29 14.22 0.32 -1.65
N ALA A 30 14.44 -0.81 -0.98
CA ALA A 30 15.44 -0.94 0.09
C ALA A 30 16.89 -0.82 -0.42
N THR A 31 17.13 -1.18 -1.68
CA THR A 31 18.46 -1.10 -2.33
C THR A 31 18.64 0.15 -3.19
N ALA A 32 17.56 0.93 -3.32
CA ALA A 32 17.59 2.18 -4.05
C ALA A 32 18.09 3.30 -3.13
N GLY A 33 19.17 3.97 -3.56
CA GLY A 33 19.70 5.15 -2.89
C GLY A 33 18.67 6.28 -2.81
N TRP A 34 18.99 7.30 -2.02
CA TRP A 34 18.15 8.50 -1.92
C TRP A 34 17.91 9.10 -3.32
N GLY A 35 16.66 9.46 -3.63
CA GLY A 35 16.25 9.93 -4.96
C GLY A 35 16.04 8.86 -6.04
N ASN A 36 16.53 7.62 -5.84
CA ASN A 36 16.44 6.53 -6.83
C ASN A 36 15.38 5.48 -6.51
N ARG A 37 14.56 5.71 -5.49
CA ARG A 37 13.48 4.79 -5.11
C ARG A 37 12.40 4.85 -6.18
N PRO A 38 11.82 3.70 -6.56
CA PRO A 38 10.76 3.67 -7.55
C PRO A 38 9.61 4.62 -7.17
N SER A 39 9.15 5.35 -8.18
CA SER A 39 8.06 6.29 -8.08
C SER A 39 6.68 5.60 -8.02
N VAL A 40 5.60 6.38 -7.87
CA VAL A 40 4.25 5.81 -7.97
C VAL A 40 4.01 5.30 -9.37
N GLU A 41 4.37 6.08 -10.38
CA GLU A 41 4.22 5.72 -11.79
C GLU A 41 5.00 4.43 -12.14
N GLU A 42 6.26 4.32 -11.73
CA GLU A 42 7.06 3.12 -11.95
C GLU A 42 6.40 1.87 -11.31
N HIS A 43 5.84 2.01 -10.11
CA HIS A 43 5.06 0.92 -9.53
C HIS A 43 3.79 0.64 -10.32
N TYR A 44 3.01 1.68 -10.67
CA TYR A 44 1.73 1.57 -11.37
C TYR A 44 1.86 0.81 -12.70
N GLN A 45 2.90 1.09 -13.48
CA GLN A 45 3.16 0.45 -14.78
C GLN A 45 3.45 -1.06 -14.66
N THR A 46 3.90 -1.51 -13.49
CA THR A 46 4.24 -2.91 -13.23
C THR A 46 3.11 -3.70 -12.57
N LEU A 47 1.96 -3.07 -12.32
CA LEU A 47 0.83 -3.67 -11.61
C LEU A 47 -0.37 -3.82 -12.55
N GLU A 48 -1.10 -4.92 -12.38
CA GLU A 48 -2.38 -5.18 -13.05
C GLU A 48 -3.41 -5.64 -12.01
N VAL A 49 -4.68 -5.27 -12.22
CA VAL A 49 -5.80 -5.73 -11.39
C VAL A 49 -6.33 -7.03 -11.97
N GLU A 50 -6.43 -8.06 -11.14
CA GLU A 50 -7.16 -9.27 -11.49
C GLU A 50 -8.66 -9.00 -11.37
N ARG A 51 -9.39 -9.22 -12.46
CA ARG A 51 -10.84 -9.05 -12.48
C ARG A 51 -11.47 -10.12 -11.59
N ASP A 52 -12.13 -9.68 -10.54
CA ASP A 52 -12.99 -10.53 -9.73
C ASP A 52 -14.43 -10.43 -10.25
N ILE A 53 -15.21 -11.50 -10.06
CA ILE A 53 -16.66 -11.51 -10.35
C ILE A 53 -17.39 -10.62 -9.34
N PHE A 54 -16.82 -10.46 -8.14
CA PHE A 54 -17.36 -9.63 -7.09
C PHE A 54 -16.92 -8.17 -7.21
N GLN A 55 -17.84 -7.25 -6.91
CA GLN A 55 -17.57 -5.82 -6.80
C GLN A 55 -17.52 -5.42 -5.32
N PRO A 56 -16.34 -5.42 -4.68
CA PRO A 56 -16.22 -5.06 -3.28
C PRO A 56 -16.50 -3.56 -3.09
N GLN A 57 -17.33 -3.22 -2.11
CA GLN A 57 -17.54 -1.81 -1.72
C GLN A 57 -16.44 -1.27 -0.81
N LYS A 58 -15.66 -2.15 -0.18
CA LYS A 58 -14.56 -1.80 0.71
C LYS A 58 -13.38 -2.72 0.45
N ILE A 59 -12.22 -2.14 0.18
CA ILE A 59 -10.99 -2.87 -0.09
C ILE A 59 -9.93 -2.39 0.90
N THR A 60 -9.33 -3.31 1.64
CA THR A 60 -8.16 -3.01 2.48
C THR A 60 -6.94 -3.67 1.88
N LEU A 61 -6.00 -2.86 1.39
CA LEU A 61 -4.66 -3.30 1.03
C LEU A 61 -3.89 -3.64 2.31
N ILE A 62 -3.25 -4.80 2.35
CA ILE A 62 -2.49 -5.24 3.51
C ILE A 62 -1.04 -5.42 3.08
N ASP A 63 -0.12 -4.83 3.84
CA ASP A 63 1.32 -4.95 3.65
C ASP A 63 2.01 -5.22 4.99
N ASP A 64 3.26 -5.69 4.98
CA ASP A 64 4.03 -5.87 6.21
C ASP A 64 4.67 -4.54 6.68
N VAL A 65 5.22 -3.78 5.74
CA VAL A 65 6.01 -2.58 6.00
C VAL A 65 5.65 -1.43 5.06
N LEU A 66 5.08 -0.36 5.64
CA LEU A 66 4.85 0.90 4.94
C LEU A 66 6.09 1.81 5.03
N THR A 67 6.77 2.00 3.91
CA THR A 67 7.88 2.97 3.81
C THR A 67 7.38 4.36 3.42
N LYS A 68 7.70 4.86 2.22
CA LYS A 68 7.12 6.11 1.69
C LYS A 68 5.62 5.95 1.37
N GLY A 69 5.22 4.76 0.92
CA GLY A 69 3.85 4.48 0.48
C GLY A 69 3.64 4.46 -1.03
N SER A 70 4.68 4.62 -1.85
CA SER A 70 4.54 4.67 -3.33
C SER A 70 3.88 3.41 -3.90
N THR A 71 4.30 2.23 -3.43
CA THR A 71 3.72 0.96 -3.87
C THR A 71 2.25 0.84 -3.48
N VAL A 72 1.91 1.11 -2.22
CA VAL A 72 0.53 1.08 -1.71
C VAL A 72 -0.36 2.05 -2.48
N PHE A 73 0.14 3.26 -2.76
CA PHE A 73 -0.62 4.25 -3.52
C PHE A 73 -0.82 3.84 -4.97
N ALA A 74 0.20 3.28 -5.63
CA ALA A 74 0.05 2.73 -6.99
C ALA A 74 -0.97 1.58 -7.05
N CYS A 75 -0.95 0.70 -6.05
CA CYS A 75 -1.96 -0.34 -5.88
C CYS A 75 -3.38 0.25 -5.71
N ALA A 76 -3.53 1.27 -4.86
CA ALA A 76 -4.80 1.95 -4.64
C ALA A 76 -5.31 2.63 -5.92
N LEU A 77 -4.43 3.25 -6.72
CA LEU A 77 -4.78 3.82 -8.02
C LEU A 77 -5.34 2.77 -8.97
N ARG A 78 -4.66 1.64 -9.12
CA ARG A 78 -5.13 0.53 -9.96
C ARG A 78 -6.50 0.02 -9.53
N LEU A 79 -6.71 -0.15 -8.22
CA LEU A 79 -8.00 -0.58 -7.69
C LEU A 79 -9.08 0.47 -7.89
N TYR A 80 -8.77 1.76 -7.70
CA TYR A 80 -9.73 2.84 -7.90
C TYR A 80 -10.20 2.94 -9.36
N GLU A 81 -9.29 2.73 -10.32
CA GLU A 81 -9.64 2.68 -11.75
C GLU A 81 -10.62 1.54 -12.07
N GLN A 82 -10.51 0.41 -11.39
CA GLN A 82 -11.36 -0.78 -11.61
C GLN A 82 -12.64 -0.76 -10.75
N PHE A 83 -12.59 -0.16 -9.58
CA PHE A 83 -13.65 -0.10 -8.57
C PHE A 83 -13.81 1.34 -8.04
N PRO A 84 -14.30 2.28 -8.86
CA PRO A 84 -14.30 3.70 -8.51
C PRO A 84 -15.17 4.05 -7.29
N GLU A 85 -16.18 3.25 -7.02
CA GLU A 85 -17.09 3.43 -5.87
C GLU A 85 -16.60 2.72 -4.59
N ALA A 86 -15.50 1.96 -4.68
CA ALA A 86 -15.00 1.23 -3.53
C ALA A 86 -14.20 2.15 -2.59
N GLU A 87 -14.46 2.04 -1.30
CA GLU A 87 -13.61 2.65 -0.29
C GLU A 87 -12.29 1.87 -0.20
N ILE A 88 -11.17 2.52 -0.51
CA ILE A 88 -9.84 1.88 -0.48
C ILE A 88 -9.09 2.35 0.77
N ARG A 89 -8.70 1.40 1.61
CA ARG A 89 -7.87 1.61 2.80
C ARG A 89 -6.57 0.82 2.68
N ALA A 90 -5.58 1.19 3.47
CA ALA A 90 -4.33 0.45 3.59
C ALA A 90 -4.03 0.18 5.07
N PHE A 91 -3.53 -1.01 5.34
CA PHE A 91 -3.03 -1.44 6.63
C PHE A 91 -1.61 -1.98 6.46
N ALA A 92 -0.69 -1.56 7.31
CA ALA A 92 0.63 -2.15 7.41
C ALA A 92 1.02 -2.32 8.87
N LEU A 93 1.67 -3.44 9.19
CA LEU A 93 2.07 -3.75 10.56
C LEU A 93 3.17 -2.79 11.06
N PHE A 94 4.11 -2.46 10.18
CA PHE A 94 5.21 -1.54 10.48
C PHE A 94 5.17 -0.31 9.58
N ARG A 95 5.65 0.83 10.09
CA ARG A 95 5.93 2.01 9.28
C ARG A 95 7.35 2.52 9.54
N THR A 96 8.03 2.98 8.50
CA THR A 96 9.27 3.73 8.71
C THR A 96 8.94 5.14 9.20
N GLN A 97 9.63 5.65 10.21
CA GLN A 97 9.42 7.01 10.75
C GLN A 97 10.47 8.03 10.25
N GLY A 98 11.29 7.67 9.27
CA GLY A 98 12.43 8.48 8.86
C GLY A 98 13.61 8.28 9.82
N TYR A 99 14.50 9.26 9.89
CA TYR A 99 15.61 9.23 10.84
C TYR A 99 15.14 9.78 12.18
N ILE A 100 14.83 8.87 13.10
CA ILE A 100 14.58 9.21 14.51
C ILE A 100 15.73 8.58 15.31
N PRO A 101 16.50 9.39 16.08
CA PRO A 101 17.71 8.92 16.73
C PRO A 101 17.44 7.85 17.79
N ASN A 102 16.26 7.84 18.41
CA ASN A 102 15.84 6.86 19.40
C ASN A 102 14.36 6.50 19.22
N ILE A 103 14.02 5.23 19.41
CA ILE A 103 12.63 4.76 19.47
C ILE A 103 12.21 4.71 20.94
N GLU A 104 11.30 5.59 21.35
CA GLU A 104 10.83 5.68 22.76
C GLU A 104 9.73 4.67 23.07
N THR A 105 8.96 4.23 22.06
CA THR A 105 7.84 3.31 22.21
C THR A 105 7.83 2.27 21.08
N PHE A 106 7.65 1.00 21.45
CA PHE A 106 7.56 -0.11 20.49
C PHE A 106 6.18 -0.22 19.83
N ILE A 107 5.11 0.20 20.51
CA ILE A 107 3.73 0.15 20.02
C ILE A 107 3.22 1.58 19.82
N ASP A 108 3.32 2.06 18.59
CA ASP A 108 2.92 3.42 18.22
C ASP A 108 2.00 3.34 16.97
N PRO A 109 0.71 2.98 17.11
CA PRO A 109 -0.20 2.92 15.97
C PRO A 109 -0.49 4.33 15.42
N SER A 110 -0.67 4.43 14.10
CA SER A 110 -1.03 5.70 13.43
C SER A 110 -2.07 5.44 12.34
N SER A 111 -2.94 6.42 12.15
CA SER A 111 -3.98 6.43 11.13
C SER A 111 -3.97 7.77 10.43
N GLY A 112 -3.97 7.77 9.10
CA GLY A 112 -3.84 9.00 8.35
C GLY A 112 -4.10 8.81 6.86
N ILE A 113 -3.78 9.84 6.09
CA ILE A 113 -4.01 9.86 4.64
C ILE A 113 -2.67 9.81 3.91
N ILE A 114 -2.57 8.92 2.91
CA ILE A 114 -1.49 8.97 1.93
C ILE A 114 -1.97 9.82 0.76
N SER A 115 -1.35 10.97 0.56
CA SER A 115 -1.64 11.89 -0.55
C SER A 115 -0.58 11.76 -1.63
N TYR A 116 -0.97 12.01 -2.88
CA TYR A 116 -0.06 11.95 -4.04
C TYR A 116 0.08 13.29 -4.73
N ASN A 117 1.33 13.71 -4.92
CA ASN A 117 1.69 14.83 -5.76
C ASN A 117 2.06 14.32 -7.14
N LYS A 118 1.14 14.49 -8.10
CA LYS A 118 1.31 14.03 -9.49
C LYS A 118 2.46 14.73 -10.22
N ILE A 119 2.77 15.99 -9.88
CA ILE A 119 3.85 16.75 -10.53
C ILE A 119 5.21 16.20 -10.10
N ALA A 120 5.36 15.91 -8.81
CA ALA A 120 6.60 15.41 -8.23
C ALA A 120 6.70 13.88 -8.21
N ASP A 121 5.70 13.17 -8.72
CA ASP A 121 5.54 11.71 -8.67
C ASP A 121 5.92 11.11 -7.29
N SER A 122 5.34 11.71 -6.25
CA SER A 122 5.71 11.40 -4.87
C SER A 122 4.51 11.39 -3.95
N VAL A 123 4.60 10.54 -2.93
CA VAL A 123 3.59 10.41 -1.88
C VAL A 123 4.02 11.09 -0.59
N ASN A 124 3.05 11.65 0.12
CA ASN A 124 3.22 12.12 1.48
C ASN A 124 2.25 11.36 2.39
N ARG A 125 2.75 10.91 3.55
CA ARG A 125 1.92 10.30 4.60
C ARG A 125 1.63 11.39 5.60
N ASN A 126 0.35 11.64 5.85
CA ASN A 126 -0.13 12.56 6.88
C ASN A 126 -0.72 11.71 8.03
N PRO A 127 0.13 11.17 8.93
CA PRO A 127 -0.21 10.21 9.98
C PRO A 127 -1.03 10.77 11.13
#